data_AF-A0A7C8Z8G2-F1
#
_entry.id   AF-A0A7C8Z8G2-F1
#
_cell.length_a   1.000
_cell.length_b   1.000
_cell.length_c   1.000
_cell.angle_alpha   90.00
_cell.angle_beta   90.00
_cell.angle_gamma   90.00
#
_symmetry.space_group_name_H-M   'P 1'
#
loop_
_entity.id
_entity.type
_entity.pdbx_description
1 polymer ?
#
loop_
_entity_poly.entity_id
_entity_poly.type
_entity_poly.pdbx_seq_one_letter_code
_entity_poly.pdbx_strand_id
1 'polypeptide(L)'
;PPLPDGPVELFIGILSAGNHFAERMAVRKSWMQHRLIKSSKVVARFFVALHARKEVNVELKKEADFFSDIVIVPYVDNYDLVVLKTVAICEYGVRTVAAKYTMKCDDDTFVRVDAV
;
A
#
# COMPACT_ATOMS: atom_id res chain seq x y z
N PRO A 1 0.99 3.68 -9.75
CA PRO A 1 0.77 5.00 -10.37
C PRO A 1 1.70 6.07 -9.76
N PRO A 2 2.08 7.11 -10.52
CA PRO A 2 2.79 8.26 -9.95
C PRO A 2 1.95 8.93 -8.86
N LEU A 3 2.61 9.64 -7.95
CA LEU A 3 1.93 10.49 -6.98
C LEU A 3 1.37 11.72 -7.71
N PRO A 4 0.19 12.22 -7.30
CA PRO A 4 -0.35 13.44 -7.87
C PRO A 4 0.48 14.66 -7.45
N ASP A 5 0.55 15.67 -8.31
CA ASP A 5 1.19 16.96 -8.01
C ASP A 5 0.33 17.85 -7.07
N GLY A 6 -0.95 17.49 -6.90
CA GLY A 6 -1.92 18.22 -6.07
C GLY A 6 -2.02 17.68 -4.64
N PRO A 7 -2.73 18.40 -3.75
CA PRO A 7 -2.88 18.01 -2.35
C PRO A 7 -3.65 16.68 -2.23
N VAL A 8 -3.07 15.73 -1.49
CA VAL A 8 -3.72 14.47 -1.13
C VAL A 8 -4.47 14.65 0.19
N GLU A 9 -5.77 14.38 0.18
CA GLU A 9 -6.59 14.52 1.38
C GLU A 9 -6.39 13.35 2.34
N LEU A 10 -6.39 12.13 1.81
CA LEU A 10 -6.18 10.91 2.59
C LEU A 10 -5.16 10.00 1.91
N PHE A 11 -4.17 9.58 2.68
CA PHE A 11 -3.30 8.47 2.32
C PHE A 11 -3.72 7.20 3.07
N ILE A 12 -3.80 6.08 2.37
CA ILE A 12 -4.11 4.75 2.92
C ILE A 12 -2.91 3.83 2.70
N GLY A 13 -2.22 3.49 3.79
CA GLY A 13 -1.19 2.45 3.79
C GLY A 13 -1.80 1.10 4.11
N ILE A 14 -1.67 0.16 3.18
CA ILE A 14 -2.23 -1.20 3.28
C ILE A 14 -1.08 -2.14 3.63
N LEU A 15 -1.11 -2.77 4.81
CA LEU A 15 -0.17 -3.83 5.14
C LEU A 15 -0.47 -5.07 4.31
N SER A 16 0.58 -5.68 3.75
CA SER A 16 0.48 -6.94 3.01
C SER A 16 1.77 -7.75 3.15
N ALA A 17 1.71 -9.03 2.77
CA ALA A 17 2.86 -9.95 2.78
C ALA A 17 3.34 -10.28 1.36
N GLY A 18 4.61 -10.67 1.21
CA GLY A 18 5.22 -10.89 -0.11
C GLY A 18 4.43 -11.83 -1.03
N ASN A 19 3.82 -12.87 -0.46
CA ASN A 19 3.04 -13.88 -1.18
C ASN A 19 1.53 -13.60 -1.28
N HIS A 20 1.03 -12.47 -0.74
CA HIS A 20 -0.40 -12.10 -0.77
C HIS A 20 -0.81 -11.44 -2.10
N PHE A 21 -0.47 -12.08 -3.22
CA PHE A 21 -0.75 -11.56 -4.56
C PHE A 21 -2.25 -11.48 -4.85
N ALA A 22 -3.02 -12.47 -4.38
CA ALA A 22 -4.45 -12.57 -4.66
C ALA A 22 -5.24 -11.51 -3.87
N GLU A 23 -4.84 -11.27 -2.62
CA GLU A 23 -5.42 -10.30 -1.70
C GLU A 23 -5.21 -8.89 -2.23
N ARG A 24 -3.97 -8.55 -2.63
CA ARG A 24 -3.69 -7.27 -3.29
C ARG A 24 -4.51 -7.09 -4.56
N MET A 25 -4.66 -8.14 -5.37
CA MET A 25 -5.49 -8.09 -6.57
C MET A 25 -6.98 -7.93 -6.26
N ALA A 26 -7.49 -8.55 -5.21
CA ALA A 26 -8.87 -8.39 -4.75
C ALA A 26 -9.14 -6.95 -4.31
N VAL A 27 -8.23 -6.36 -3.51
CA VAL A 27 -8.28 -4.96 -3.10
C VAL A 27 -8.23 -4.02 -4.30
N ARG A 28 -7.29 -4.24 -5.24
CA ARG A 28 -7.21 -3.48 -6.50
C ARG A 28 -8.49 -3.52 -7.31
N LYS A 29 -9.12 -4.69 -7.44
CA LYS A 29 -10.35 -4.88 -8.24
C LYS A 29 -11.63 -4.43 -7.53
N SER A 30 -11.57 -4.15 -6.23
CA SER A 30 -12.72 -3.77 -5.41
C SER A 30 -12.64 -2.29 -5.00
N TRP A 31 -12.43 -2.00 -3.72
CA TRP A 31 -12.57 -0.66 -3.17
C TRP A 31 -11.53 0.33 -3.69
N MET A 32 -10.35 -0.13 -4.16
CA MET A 32 -9.40 0.74 -4.87
C MET A 32 -9.93 1.29 -6.20
N GLN A 33 -11.04 0.75 -6.72
CA GLN A 33 -11.70 1.28 -7.92
C GLN A 33 -12.60 2.49 -7.63
N HIS A 34 -12.73 2.90 -6.36
CA HIS A 34 -13.57 4.03 -5.96
C HIS A 34 -13.12 5.34 -6.63
N ARG A 35 -14.08 6.20 -6.95
CA ARG A 35 -13.85 7.44 -7.71
C ARG A 35 -12.83 8.36 -7.04
N LEU A 36 -12.82 8.43 -5.71
CA LEU A 36 -11.89 9.29 -4.95
C LEU A 36 -10.43 8.86 -5.14
N ILE A 37 -10.17 7.54 -5.21
CA ILE A 37 -8.84 7.00 -5.49
C ILE A 37 -8.46 7.24 -6.95
N LYS A 38 -9.38 6.99 -7.90
CA LYS A 38 -9.16 7.25 -9.33
C LYS A 38 -8.93 8.73 -9.65
N SER A 39 -9.52 9.63 -8.87
CA SER A 39 -9.31 11.09 -8.97
C SER A 39 -8.07 11.60 -8.24
N SER A 40 -7.29 10.70 -7.62
CA SER A 40 -6.08 11.02 -6.85
C SER A 40 -6.29 11.90 -5.60
N LYS A 41 -7.54 12.15 -5.18
CA LYS A 41 -7.83 12.78 -3.88
C LYS A 41 -7.43 11.88 -2.70
N VAL A 42 -7.55 10.57 -2.91
CA VAL A 42 -7.12 9.54 -1.97
C VAL A 42 -6.03 8.71 -2.64
N VAL A 43 -4.93 8.46 -1.93
CA VAL A 43 -3.82 7.65 -2.43
C VAL A 43 -3.71 6.39 -1.58
N ALA A 44 -3.77 5.23 -2.21
CA ALA A 44 -3.56 3.94 -1.55
C ALA A 44 -2.26 3.27 -2.03
N ARG A 45 -1.50 2.69 -1.10
CA ARG A 45 -0.26 1.95 -1.39
C ARG A 45 -0.15 0.71 -0.51
N PHE A 46 0.32 -0.40 -1.08
CA PHE A 46 0.66 -1.60 -0.34
C PHE A 46 2.07 -1.50 0.24
N PHE A 47 2.26 -1.89 1.49
CA PHE A 47 3.57 -1.95 2.15
C PHE A 47 3.93 -3.41 2.37
N VAL A 48 4.98 -3.85 1.67
CA VAL A 48 5.37 -5.26 1.60
C VAL A 48 6.85 -5.40 1.92
N ALA A 49 7.17 -6.27 2.87
CA ALA A 49 8.55 -6.62 3.21
C ALA A 49 9.07 -7.73 2.30
N LEU A 50 10.39 -7.92 2.27
CA LEU A 50 11.02 -9.00 1.50
C LEU A 50 10.64 -10.35 2.11
N HIS A 51 10.21 -11.29 1.29
CA HIS A 51 9.91 -12.65 1.71
C HIS A 51 11.20 -13.48 1.82
N ALA A 52 11.24 -14.48 2.72
CA ALA A 52 12.42 -15.35 2.91
C ALA A 52 12.81 -16.12 1.64
N ARG A 53 11.81 -16.63 0.91
CA ARG A 53 11.96 -17.21 -0.44
C ARG A 53 12.25 -16.14 -1.50
N LYS A 54 13.36 -16.29 -2.22
CA LYS A 54 13.80 -15.33 -3.25
C LYS A 54 12.86 -15.29 -4.45
N GLU A 55 12.24 -16.42 -4.79
CA GLU A 55 11.32 -16.55 -5.92
C GLU A 55 10.10 -15.65 -5.72
N VAL A 56 9.61 -15.56 -4.47
CA VAL A 56 8.51 -14.65 -4.11
C VAL A 56 8.92 -13.19 -4.30
N ASN A 57 10.16 -12.82 -3.98
CA ASN A 57 10.65 -11.45 -4.16
C ASN A 57 10.80 -11.07 -5.64
N VAL A 58 11.16 -12.03 -6.50
CA VAL A 58 11.20 -11.82 -7.96
C VAL A 58 9.81 -11.51 -8.49
N GLU A 59 8.80 -12.30 -8.12
CA GLU A 59 7.42 -12.05 -8.53
C GLU A 59 6.84 -10.76 -7.91
N LEU A 60 7.14 -10.48 -6.64
CA LEU A 60 6.78 -9.22 -5.98
C LEU A 60 7.36 -8.01 -6.71
N LYS A 61 8.62 -8.09 -7.15
CA LYS A 61 9.25 -7.02 -7.91
C LYS A 61 8.55 -6.78 -9.26
N LYS A 62 8.21 -7.86 -9.98
CA LYS A 62 7.42 -7.75 -11.22
C LYS A 62 6.06 -7.10 -10.99
N GLU A 63 5.36 -7.49 -9.94
CA GLU A 63 4.07 -6.90 -9.56
C GLU A 63 4.22 -5.41 -9.20
N ALA A 64 5.23 -5.07 -8.39
CA ALA A 64 5.51 -3.70 -7.99
C ALA A 64 5.81 -2.80 -9.19
N ASP A 65 6.60 -3.31 -10.15
CA ASP A 65 6.93 -2.58 -11.37
C ASP A 65 5.69 -2.42 -12.28
N PHE A 66 4.84 -3.45 -12.37
CA PHE A 66 3.62 -3.41 -13.19
C PHE A 66 2.55 -2.46 -12.65
N PHE A 67 2.19 -2.55 -11.36
CA PHE A 67 1.11 -1.75 -10.78
C PHE A 67 1.60 -0.40 -10.22
N SER A 68 2.87 -0.30 -9.85
CA SER A 68 3.47 0.90 -9.26
C SER A 68 2.71 1.41 -8.03
N ASP A 69 2.09 0.50 -7.27
CA ASP A 69 1.33 0.79 -6.04
C ASP A 69 1.88 0.07 -4.81
N ILE A 70 3.04 -0.57 -4.93
CA ILE A 70 3.73 -1.29 -3.85
C ILE A 70 4.95 -0.48 -3.41
N VAL A 71 5.04 -0.24 -2.10
CA VAL A 71 6.24 0.23 -1.40
C VAL A 71 6.90 -0.98 -0.77
N ILE A 72 8.04 -1.40 -1.34
CA ILE A 72 8.85 -2.49 -0.77
C ILE A 72 9.75 -1.92 0.31
N VAL A 73 9.62 -2.43 1.52
CA VAL A 73 10.41 -2.01 2.69
C VAL A 73 11.64 -2.91 2.87
N PRO A 74 12.82 -2.37 3.27
CA PRO A 74 14.10 -3.07 3.16
C PRO A 74 14.38 -4.00 4.36
N TYR A 75 13.40 -4.80 4.78
CA TYR A 75 13.55 -5.82 5.81
C TYR A 75 12.84 -7.11 5.41
N VAL A 76 13.27 -8.22 6.01
CA VAL A 76 12.70 -9.56 5.75
C VAL A 76 11.44 -9.74 6.59
N ASP A 77 10.35 -10.16 5.97
CA ASP A 77 9.03 -10.23 6.60
C ASP A 77 9.05 -11.17 7.82
N ASN A 78 8.65 -10.63 8.95
CA ASN A 78 8.42 -11.32 10.22
C ASN A 78 7.30 -10.56 10.93
N TYR A 79 6.43 -11.27 11.62
CA TYR A 79 5.32 -10.70 12.38
C TYR A 79 5.78 -9.58 13.34
N ASP A 80 6.93 -9.75 13.99
CA ASP A 80 7.48 -8.75 14.90
C ASP A 80 7.85 -7.42 14.20
N LEU A 81 8.02 -7.44 12.87
CA LEU A 81 8.37 -6.27 12.06
C LEU A 81 7.14 -5.55 11.48
N VAL A 82 5.93 -5.97 11.82
CA VAL A 82 4.68 -5.24 11.52
C VAL A 82 4.74 -3.81 12.06
N VAL A 83 5.40 -3.60 13.21
CA VAL A 83 5.63 -2.26 13.78
C VAL A 83 6.44 -1.39 12.82
N LEU A 84 7.51 -1.94 12.22
CA LEU A 84 8.33 -1.21 11.25
C LEU A 84 7.56 -0.89 9.97
N LYS A 85 6.67 -1.79 9.52
CA LYS A 85 5.79 -1.50 8.36
C LYS A 85 4.84 -0.35 8.67
N THR A 86 4.31 -0.31 9.89
CA THR A 86 3.42 0.76 10.34
C THR A 86 4.16 2.10 10.41
N VAL A 87 5.38 2.13 10.94
CA VAL A 87 6.22 3.34 10.94
C VAL A 87 6.51 3.80 9.50
N ALA A 88 6.84 2.87 8.59
CA ALA A 88 7.07 3.20 7.18
C ALA A 88 5.83 3.78 6.49
N ILE A 89 4.63 3.28 6.81
CA ILE A 89 3.36 3.86 6.33
C ILE A 89 3.22 5.31 6.81
N CYS A 90 3.42 5.56 8.11
CA CYS A 90 3.33 6.91 8.67
C CYS A 90 4.35 7.85 8.02
N GLU A 91 5.60 7.42 7.90
CA GLU A 91 6.65 8.22 7.27
C GLU A 91 6.33 8.55 5.81
N TYR A 92 5.89 7.56 5.03
CA TYR A 92 5.52 7.76 3.63
C TYR A 92 4.34 8.73 3.48
N GLY A 93 3.31 8.58 4.32
CA GLY A 93 2.15 9.48 4.32
C GLY A 93 2.52 10.93 4.60
N VAL A 94 3.41 11.16 5.57
CA VAL A 94 3.83 12.51 5.98
C VAL A 94 4.87 13.12 5.03
N ARG A 95 5.91 12.37 4.66
CA ARG A 95 7.08 12.91 3.96
C ARG A 95 7.01 12.77 2.45
N THR A 96 6.43 11.67 1.96
CA THR A 96 6.42 11.37 0.52
C THR A 96 5.12 11.83 -0.13
N VAL A 97 3.98 11.54 0.51
CA VAL A 97 2.66 11.93 0.00
C VAL A 97 2.26 13.33 0.49
N ALA A 98 2.78 13.76 1.65
CA ALA A 98 2.37 14.99 2.33
C ALA A 98 0.84 15.09 2.48
N ALA A 99 0.20 13.96 2.82
CA ALA A 99 -1.25 13.88 2.93
C ALA A 99 -1.77 14.57 4.19
N LYS A 100 -2.98 15.13 4.12
CA LYS A 100 -3.64 15.73 5.29
C LYS A 100 -3.97 14.70 6.38
N TYR A 101 -4.40 13.51 5.96
CA TYR A 101 -4.68 12.38 6.85
C TYR A 101 -3.98 11.11 6.38
N THR A 102 -3.63 10.24 7.34
CA THR A 102 -3.07 8.91 7.06
C THR A 102 -3.91 7.85 7.77
N MET A 103 -4.33 6.84 7.02
CA MET A 103 -5.00 5.64 7.51
C MET A 103 -4.10 4.43 7.27
N LYS A 104 -4.04 3.52 8.25
CA LYS A 104 -3.49 2.17 8.08
C LYS A 104 -4.64 1.17 7.98
N CYS A 105 -4.54 0.20 7.07
CA CYS A 105 -5.38 -0.99 7.06
C CYS A 105 -4.57 -2.24 6.67
N ASP A 106 -5.23 -3.40 6.65
CA ASP A 106 -4.68 -4.68 6.21
C ASP A 106 -5.28 -5.10 4.86
N ASP A 107 -4.64 -6.04 4.16
CA ASP A 107 -5.05 -6.50 2.82
C ASP A 107 -6.28 -7.40 2.79
N ASP A 108 -6.76 -7.83 3.97
CA ASP A 108 -8.02 -8.53 4.20
C ASP A 108 -9.17 -7.59 4.61
N THR A 109 -8.96 -6.27 4.56
CA THR A 109 -9.94 -5.25 4.95
C THR A 109 -10.66 -4.64 3.73
N PHE A 110 -11.97 -4.41 3.87
CA PHE A 110 -12.75 -3.60 2.93
C PHE A 110 -12.95 -2.17 3.45
N VAL A 111 -12.46 -1.16 2.71
CA VAL A 111 -12.59 0.25 3.09
C VAL A 111 -13.69 0.94 2.30
N ARG A 112 -14.69 1.48 2.99
CA ARG A 112 -15.71 2.38 2.40
C ARG A 112 -15.18 3.80 2.30
N VAL A 113 -14.46 4.10 1.23
CA VAL A 113 -13.69 5.34 1.04
C VAL A 113 -14.54 6.63 1.13
N ASP A 114 -15.84 6.57 0.82
CA ASP A 114 -16.77 7.69 0.84
C ASP A 114 -17.35 8.03 2.22
N ALA A 115 -17.17 7.12 3.19
CA ALA A 115 -17.71 7.25 4.55
C ALA A 115 -16.63 7.51 5.61
N VAL A 116 -15.37 7.69 5.16
CA VAL A 116 -14.20 8.00 5.96
C VAL A 116 -13.92 9.49 5.90
#